data_AF-A0A519HVZ3-F1
#
_entry.id   AF-A0A519HVZ3-F1
#
_cell.length_a   1.000
_cell.length_b   1.000
_cell.length_c   1.000
_cell.angle_alpha   90.00
_cell.angle_beta   90.00
_cell.angle_gamma   90.00
#
_symmetry.space_group_name_H-M   'P 1'
#
loop_
_entity.id
_entity.type
_entity.pdbx_description
1 polymer ?
#
loop_
_entity_poly.entity_id
_entity_poly.type
_entity_poly.pdbx_seq_one_letter_code
_entity_poly.pdbx_strand_id
1 'polypeptide(L)'
;MNLDAIQVGPNPPWDVNVVIEIPQGGLPVKYEMDKASGALFVDRFLHTAMYYPGNYGFIPHTLSDDGDPCDVIVLNPTPVVPGCVIRSRPIGVLKMEDEAGGDEKILAVPVDKLNPYYTDIASYRQL
;
A
#
# COMPACT_ATOMS: atom_id res chain seq x y z
N MET A 1 13.72 -4.74 -8.79
CA MET A 1 12.83 -3.81 -9.53
C MET A 1 13.50 -2.44 -9.57
N ASN A 2 13.53 -1.74 -10.70
CA ASN A 2 14.06 -0.36 -10.73
C ASN A 2 12.97 0.62 -10.28
N LEU A 3 12.98 1.01 -8.99
CA LEU A 3 11.97 1.90 -8.41
C LEU A 3 12.01 3.31 -9.04
N ASP A 4 13.18 3.79 -9.47
CA ASP A 4 13.35 5.10 -10.13
C ASP A 4 12.61 5.21 -11.46
N ALA A 5 12.27 4.07 -12.07
CA ALA A 5 11.48 4.02 -13.29
C ALA A 5 9.96 4.05 -13.03
N ILE A 6 9.53 3.99 -11.76
CA ILE A 6 8.12 3.92 -11.37
C ILE A 6 7.68 5.27 -10.83
N GLN A 7 6.93 6.01 -11.64
CA GLN A 7 6.38 7.31 -11.26
C GLN A 7 5.49 7.19 -10.01
N VAL A 8 5.44 8.25 -9.18
CA VAL A 8 4.49 8.39 -8.04
C VAL A 8 3.06 8.04 -8.45
N GLY A 9 2.66 8.46 -9.63
CA GLY A 9 1.33 8.26 -10.21
C GLY A 9 1.11 9.22 -11.37
N PRO A 10 0.08 9.01 -12.19
CA PRO A 10 -0.21 9.88 -13.32
C PRO A 10 -0.89 11.20 -12.91
N ASN A 11 -1.53 11.28 -11.74
CA ASN A 11 -2.12 12.51 -11.22
C ASN A 11 -2.17 12.55 -9.67
N PRO A 12 -1.03 12.59 -8.97
CA PRO A 12 -1.00 12.66 -7.51
C PRO A 12 -1.62 13.98 -6.99
N PRO A 13 -2.33 13.99 -5.85
CA PRO A 13 -2.57 12.87 -4.94
C PRO A 13 -3.79 12.00 -5.30
N TRP A 14 -4.50 12.29 -6.39
CA TRP A 14 -5.78 11.66 -6.74
C TRP A 14 -5.63 10.30 -7.41
N ASP A 15 -4.46 10.03 -8.00
CA ASP A 15 -4.13 8.83 -8.74
C ASP A 15 -2.64 8.51 -8.57
N VAL A 16 -2.36 7.46 -7.81
CA VAL A 16 -1.03 7.07 -7.34
C VAL A 16 -0.73 5.61 -7.70
N ASN A 17 0.54 5.30 -7.89
CA ASN A 17 1.03 3.93 -8.01
C ASN A 17 1.42 3.43 -6.61
N VAL A 18 1.00 2.21 -6.28
CA VAL A 18 1.34 1.55 -5.02
C VAL A 18 2.13 0.29 -5.34
N VAL A 19 3.35 0.18 -4.84
CA VAL A 19 4.17 -1.03 -4.93
C VAL A 19 3.75 -1.96 -3.80
N ILE A 20 3.20 -3.11 -4.12
CA ILE A 20 2.64 -4.05 -3.13
C ILE A 20 3.73 -4.91 -2.54
N GLU A 21 3.77 -5.02 -1.22
CA GLU A 21 4.73 -5.86 -0.49
C GLU A 21 4.04 -7.07 0.12
N ILE A 22 2.83 -6.88 0.63
CA ILE A 22 2.08 -7.93 1.33
C ILE A 22 0.68 -8.02 0.73
N PRO A 23 0.29 -9.19 0.22
CA PRO A 23 -1.00 -9.34 -0.43
C PRO A 23 -2.13 -9.43 0.61
N GLN A 24 -3.34 -9.07 0.19
CA GLN A 24 -4.55 -9.28 0.98
C GLN A 24 -4.65 -10.75 1.40
N GLY A 25 -4.89 -11.00 2.69
CA GLY A 25 -4.98 -12.37 3.21
C GLY A 25 -3.68 -13.18 3.12
N GLY A 26 -2.54 -12.52 2.84
CA GLY A 26 -1.24 -13.16 2.72
C GLY A 26 -0.82 -13.90 3.99
N LEU A 27 0.12 -14.84 3.87
CA LEU A 27 0.72 -15.53 5.01
C LEU A 27 1.26 -14.52 6.05
N PRO A 28 1.35 -14.90 7.35
CA PRO A 28 1.77 -14.02 8.44
C PRO A 28 3.28 -13.70 8.37
N VAL A 29 3.69 -13.02 7.31
CA VAL A 29 5.06 -12.58 7.02
C VAL A 29 4.98 -11.13 6.59
N LYS A 30 5.72 -10.27 7.27
CA LYS A 30 5.93 -8.89 6.84
C LYS A 30 7.11 -8.90 5.87
N TYR A 31 6.81 -8.60 4.62
CA TYR A 31 7.82 -8.33 3.60
C TYR A 31 8.07 -6.83 3.51
N GLU A 32 9.28 -6.48 3.11
CA GLU A 32 9.68 -5.09 2.87
C GLU A 32 10.61 -5.04 1.66
N MET A 33 10.39 -4.06 0.79
CA MET A 33 11.22 -3.83 -0.39
C MET A 33 12.50 -3.10 0.01
N ASP A 34 13.64 -3.75 -0.19
CA ASP A 34 14.91 -3.05 -0.09
C ASP A 34 15.05 -2.07 -1.25
N LYS A 35 15.12 -0.77 -0.93
CA LYS A 35 15.10 0.33 -1.91
C LYS A 35 16.33 0.28 -2.84
N ALA A 36 17.48 -0.18 -2.33
CA ALA A 36 18.74 -0.19 -3.08
C ALA A 36 18.81 -1.33 -4.12
N SER A 37 18.41 -2.54 -3.74
CA SER A 37 18.39 -3.70 -4.65
C SER A 37 17.08 -3.86 -5.41
N GLY A 38 15.99 -3.28 -4.90
CA GLY A 38 14.62 -3.49 -5.38
C GLY A 38 14.17 -4.95 -5.25
N ALA A 39 14.66 -5.66 -4.22
CA ALA A 39 14.25 -7.01 -3.88
C ALA A 39 13.38 -7.00 -2.61
N LEU A 40 12.47 -7.98 -2.51
CA LEU A 40 11.66 -8.19 -1.32
C LEU A 40 12.46 -8.98 -0.27
N PHE A 41 12.60 -8.41 0.91
CA PHE A 41 13.19 -9.03 2.08
C PHE A 41 12.09 -9.43 3.07
N VAL A 42 12.37 -10.48 3.84
CA VAL A 42 11.56 -10.80 5.02
C VAL A 42 12.01 -9.87 6.14
N ASP A 43 11.15 -8.96 6.57
CA ASP A 43 11.38 -8.13 7.76
C ASP A 43 11.16 -8.98 9.02
N ARG A 44 9.97 -9.59 9.14
CA ARG A 44 9.65 -10.50 10.26
C ARG A 44 8.51 -11.46 9.96
N PHE A 45 8.44 -12.53 10.74
CA PHE A 45 7.25 -13.39 10.83
C PHE A 45 6.28 -12.82 11.88
N LEU A 46 4.99 -12.76 11.55
CA LEU A 46 3.97 -12.26 12.47
C LEU A 46 3.57 -13.38 13.44
N HIS A 47 3.43 -13.03 14.72
CA HIS A 47 3.06 -13.98 15.78
C HIS A 47 1.55 -13.97 16.11
N THR A 48 0.81 -12.99 15.61
CA THR A 48 -0.64 -12.91 15.77
C THR A 48 -1.35 -13.77 14.73
N ALA A 49 -2.47 -14.39 15.12
CA ALA A 49 -3.32 -15.18 14.22
C ALA A 49 -4.21 -14.27 13.36
N MET A 50 -3.60 -13.34 12.63
CA MET A 50 -4.27 -12.33 11.81
C MET A 50 -3.65 -12.28 10.41
N TYR A 51 -4.42 -11.74 9.46
CA TYR A 51 -4.02 -11.57 8.08
C TYR A 51 -4.28 -10.13 7.63
N TYR A 52 -3.54 -9.66 6.62
CA TYR A 52 -3.72 -8.31 6.10
C TYR A 52 -5.11 -8.13 5.46
N PRO A 53 -5.87 -7.07 5.83
CA PRO A 53 -7.23 -6.86 5.36
C PRO A 53 -7.32 -6.33 3.92
N GLY A 54 -6.20 -5.87 3.35
CA GLY A 54 -6.06 -5.39 1.98
C GLY A 54 -4.63 -5.62 1.48
N ASN A 55 -4.36 -5.23 0.24
CA ASN A 55 -3.01 -5.30 -0.32
C ASN A 55 -2.19 -4.13 0.25
N TYR A 56 -1.15 -4.43 1.01
CA TYR A 56 -0.31 -3.45 1.69
C TYR A 56 0.95 -3.17 0.88
N GLY A 57 1.35 -1.91 0.85
CA GLY A 57 2.58 -1.46 0.21
C GLY A 57 2.78 0.03 0.38
N PHE A 58 3.53 0.64 -0.53
CA PHE A 58 3.91 2.05 -0.42
C PHE A 58 3.85 2.80 -1.75
N ILE A 59 3.83 4.14 -1.68
CA ILE A 59 3.93 5.03 -2.86
C ILE A 59 5.41 5.35 -3.12
N PRO A 60 5.98 5.03 -4.30
CA PRO A 60 7.37 5.36 -4.59
C PRO A 60 7.58 6.88 -4.64
N HIS A 61 8.80 7.33 -4.32
CA HIS A 61 9.21 8.75 -4.32
C HIS A 61 8.39 9.64 -3.38
N THR A 62 7.94 9.09 -2.26
CA THR A 62 7.35 9.83 -1.14
C THR A 62 8.23 9.67 0.10
N LEU A 63 8.00 10.52 1.10
CA LEU A 63 8.73 10.51 2.37
C LEU A 63 7.78 10.96 3.48
N SER A 64 7.54 10.07 4.43
CA SER A 64 6.79 10.27 5.67
C SER A 64 7.73 10.75 6.78
N ASP A 65 7.15 11.11 7.94
CA ASP A 65 7.90 11.66 9.08
C ASP A 65 8.83 10.64 9.77
N ASP A 66 8.58 9.34 9.58
CA ASP A 66 9.43 8.23 10.05
C ASP A 66 10.65 7.96 9.14
N GLY A 67 10.73 8.63 7.99
CA GLY A 67 11.81 8.46 7.01
C GLY A 67 11.53 7.41 5.93
N ASP A 68 10.35 6.77 5.96
CA ASP A 68 9.93 5.80 4.96
C ASP A 68 8.91 6.37 3.97
N PRO A 69 8.69 5.72 2.81
CA PRO A 69 7.66 6.17 1.88
C PRO A 69 6.26 6.04 2.49
N CYS A 70 5.29 6.81 1.99
CA CYS A 70 3.93 6.76 2.49
C CYS A 70 3.30 5.38 2.27
N ASP A 71 2.90 4.76 3.37
CA ASP A 71 2.23 3.46 3.37
C ASP A 71 0.79 3.55 2.89
N VAL A 72 0.36 2.49 2.19
CA VAL A 72 -0.97 2.39 1.61
C VAL A 72 -1.54 1.00 1.80
N ILE A 73 -2.81 0.94 2.21
CA ILE A 73 -3.64 -0.27 2.15
C ILE A 73 -4.60 -0.10 0.97
N VAL A 74 -4.38 -0.86 -0.09
CA VAL A 74 -5.29 -0.95 -1.23
C VAL A 74 -6.39 -1.96 -0.91
N LEU A 75 -7.61 -1.44 -0.76
CA LEU A 75 -8.79 -2.19 -0.38
C LEU A 75 -9.40 -2.85 -1.61
N ASN A 76 -9.08 -4.12 -1.80
CA ASN A 76 -9.76 -5.01 -2.73
C ASN A 76 -9.69 -6.46 -2.22
N PRO A 77 -10.73 -7.28 -2.42
CA PRO A 77 -10.80 -8.63 -1.84
C PRO A 77 -9.92 -9.66 -2.57
N THR A 78 -9.17 -9.24 -3.59
CA THR A 78 -8.35 -10.14 -4.42
C THR A 78 -6.88 -9.90 -4.11
N PRO A 79 -6.14 -10.93 -3.63
CA PRO A 79 -4.70 -10.81 -3.45
C PRO A 79 -4.01 -10.57 -4.80
N VAL A 80 -2.98 -9.74 -4.80
CA VAL A 80 -2.08 -9.59 -5.96
C VAL A 80 -0.69 -10.16 -5.64
N VAL A 81 0.18 -10.25 -6.64
CA VAL A 81 1.53 -10.77 -6.45
C VAL A 81 2.40 -9.70 -5.74
N PRO A 82 3.19 -10.06 -4.70
CA PRO A 82 4.18 -9.16 -4.12
C PRO A 82 5.16 -8.60 -5.16
N GLY A 83 5.53 -7.34 -5.01
CA GLY A 83 6.36 -6.58 -5.93
C GLY A 83 5.63 -6.11 -7.18
N CYS A 84 4.32 -6.32 -7.33
CA CYS A 84 3.56 -5.69 -8.42
C CYS A 84 3.16 -4.26 -8.07
N VAL A 85 2.70 -3.50 -9.08
CA VAL A 85 2.27 -2.11 -8.92
C VAL A 85 0.77 -2.01 -9.20
N ILE A 86 0.01 -1.46 -8.26
CA ILE A 86 -1.42 -1.15 -8.44
C ILE A 86 -1.59 0.36 -8.58
N ARG A 87 -2.25 0.79 -9.66
CA ARG A 87 -2.72 2.18 -9.81
C ARG A 87 -3.99 2.37 -8.97
N SER A 88 -3.95 3.29 -8.03
CA SER A 88 -4.93 3.42 -6.93
C SER A 88 -5.34 4.87 -6.70
N ARG A 89 -6.55 5.05 -6.15
CA ARG A 89 -7.12 6.33 -5.72
C ARG A 89 -7.19 6.36 -4.19
N PRO A 90 -6.50 7.28 -3.50
CA PRO A 90 -6.66 7.48 -2.07
C PRO A 90 -8.08 7.94 -1.70
N ILE A 91 -8.64 7.43 -0.61
CA ILE A 91 -10.01 7.71 -0.14
C ILE A 91 -10.10 8.06 1.36
N GLY A 92 -8.99 7.95 2.08
CA GLY A 92 -8.90 8.25 3.51
C GLY A 92 -7.53 7.93 4.07
N VAL A 93 -7.35 8.19 5.36
CA VAL A 93 -6.13 7.85 6.10
C VAL A 93 -6.55 7.27 7.45
N LEU A 94 -5.95 6.14 7.81
CA LEU A 94 -5.98 5.60 9.16
C LEU A 94 -4.81 6.23 9.93
N LYS A 95 -5.12 7.06 10.93
CA LYS A 95 -4.13 7.65 11.82
C LYS A 95 -4.01 6.78 13.07
N MET A 96 -2.80 6.44 13.43
CA MET A 96 -2.46 5.61 14.58
C MET A 96 -1.27 6.25 15.31
N GLU A 97 -1.04 5.79 16.53
CA GLU A 97 0.14 6.15 17.32
C GLU A 97 0.69 4.85 17.91
N ASP A 98 2.00 4.65 17.77
CA ASP A 98 2.74 3.53 18.32
C ASP A 98 3.87 4.01 19.23
N GLU A 99 4.79 3.12 19.63
CA GLU A 99 5.93 3.47 20.46
C GLU A 99 6.95 4.44 19.81
N ALA A 100 6.95 4.56 18.49
CA ALA A 100 7.86 5.41 17.71
C ALA A 100 7.23 6.75 17.33
N GLY A 101 5.90 6.90 17.46
CA GLY A 101 5.17 8.15 17.30
C GLY A 101 3.92 7.99 16.46
N GLY A 102 3.61 9.01 15.65
CA GLY A 102 2.46 8.96 14.74
C GLY A 102 2.73 8.05 13.54
N ASP A 103 1.78 7.18 13.23
CA ASP A 103 1.80 6.29 12.07
C ASP A 103 0.54 6.51 11.23
N GLU A 104 0.71 6.76 9.93
CA GLU A 104 -0.37 7.05 9.01
C GLU A 104 -0.40 6.03 7.87
N LYS A 105 -1.51 5.32 7.72
CA LYS A 105 -1.73 4.40 6.61
C LYS A 105 -2.80 4.96 5.68
N ILE A 106 -2.44 5.29 4.44
CA ILE A 106 -3.40 5.75 3.44
C ILE A 106 -4.32 4.58 3.07
N LEU A 107 -5.63 4.84 3.04
CA LEU A 107 -6.61 3.90 2.50
C LEU A 107 -6.86 4.27 1.04
N ALA A 108 -6.74 3.30 0.14
CA ALA A 108 -6.96 3.50 -1.29
C ALA A 108 -7.80 2.38 -1.90
N VAL A 109 -8.40 2.64 -3.05
CA VAL A 109 -9.06 1.64 -3.89
C VAL A 109 -8.43 1.64 -5.28
N PRO A 110 -8.49 0.54 -6.05
CA PRO A 110 -8.00 0.54 -7.43
C PRO A 110 -8.70 1.60 -8.28
N VAL A 111 -8.02 2.13 -9.30
CA VAL A 111 -8.69 2.99 -10.29
C VAL A 111 -9.80 2.24 -11.05
N ASP A 112 -10.80 2.96 -11.53
CA ASP A 112 -11.99 2.42 -12.22
C ASP A 112 -11.63 1.47 -13.37
N LYS A 113 -10.55 1.78 -14.11
CA LYS A 113 -10.07 0.96 -15.22
C LYS A 113 -9.67 -0.46 -14.78
N LEU A 114 -9.16 -0.61 -13.55
CA LEU A 114 -8.74 -1.90 -12.99
C LEU A 114 -9.92 -2.62 -12.33
N ASN A 115 -10.78 -1.88 -11.64
CA ASN A 115 -11.93 -2.46 -10.95
C ASN A 115 -13.10 -1.46 -10.86
N PRO A 116 -14.14 -1.60 -11.69
CA PRO A 116 -15.27 -0.66 -11.74
C PRO A 116 -16.20 -0.75 -10.52
N TYR A 117 -16.08 -1.77 -9.67
CA TYR A 117 -16.92 -1.88 -8.46
C TYR A 117 -16.61 -0.79 -7.42
N TYR A 118 -15.47 -0.10 -7.55
CA TYR A 118 -15.06 0.99 -6.67
C TYR A 118 -15.36 2.38 -7.22
N THR A 119 -16.03 2.51 -8.37
CA THR A 119 -16.21 3.81 -9.04
C THR A 119 -16.87 4.86 -8.17
N ASP A 120 -17.93 4.49 -7.44
CA ASP A 120 -18.66 5.40 -6.55
C ASP A 120 -18.03 5.56 -5.16
N ILE A 121 -16.90 4.90 -4.90
CA ILE A 121 -16.16 4.99 -3.64
C ILE A 121 -15.13 6.10 -3.73
N ALA A 122 -15.50 7.29 -3.24
CA ALA A 122 -14.64 8.47 -3.17
C ALA A 122 -14.15 8.77 -1.74
N SER A 123 -14.72 8.11 -0.72
CA SER A 123 -14.36 8.29 0.68
C SER A 123 -14.39 6.96 1.42
N TYR A 124 -13.51 6.80 2.40
CA TYR A 124 -13.51 5.66 3.33
C TYR A 124 -14.84 5.45 4.05
N ARG A 125 -15.70 6.47 4.13
CA ARG A 125 -17.05 6.39 4.73
C ARG A 125 -18.06 5.60 3.89
N GLN A 126 -17.71 5.27 2.65
CA GLN A 126 -18.57 4.53 1.72
C GLN A 126 -18.18 3.05 1.60
N LEU A 127 -17.15 2.63 2.33
CA LEU A 127 -16.70 1.25 2.43
C LEU A 127 -17.60 0.43 3.38
#